data_AF-A0A088F128-F1
#
_entry.id   AF-A0A088F128-F1
#
_cell.length_a   1.000
_cell.length_b   1.000
_cell.length_c   1.000
_cell.angle_alpha   90.00
_cell.angle_beta   90.00
_cell.angle_gamma   90.00
#
_symmetry.space_group_name_H-M   'P 1'
#
loop_
_entity.id
_entity.type
_entity.pdbx_description
1 polymer ?
#
loop_
_entity_poly.entity_id
_entity_poly.type
_entity_poly.pdbx_seq_one_letter_code
_entity_poly.pdbx_strand_id
1 'polypeptide(L)'
;MSWNIHHTIIVTDWDSRDIEKARALALEYIDEILVTPIFYGYVNPQYTFFIVPDGSKEGWLDSDIMDTNRALFLNKMKESDLCCDYVELQFGGDFGSELTQILRHGDSDLNKID
;
A
#
# COMPACT_ATOMS: atom_id res chain seq x y z
N MET A 1 -13.71 -19.67 -12.74
CA MET A 1 -14.34 -18.97 -11.61
C MET A 1 -13.36 -17.90 -11.18
N SER A 2 -13.79 -16.64 -11.12
CA SER A 2 -13.00 -15.55 -10.54
C SER A 2 -13.47 -15.33 -9.10
N TRP A 3 -12.59 -14.93 -8.21
CA TRP A 3 -12.92 -14.55 -6.85
C TRP A 3 -12.32 -13.18 -6.54
N ASN A 4 -12.99 -12.41 -5.69
CA ASN A 4 -12.48 -11.16 -5.16
C ASN A 4 -11.62 -11.42 -3.93
N ILE A 5 -10.51 -10.69 -3.81
CA ILE A 5 -9.71 -10.53 -2.60
C ILE A 5 -9.36 -9.04 -2.50
N HIS A 6 -9.39 -8.46 -1.31
CA HIS A 6 -9.06 -7.04 -1.15
C HIS A 6 -7.57 -6.87 -0.88
N HIS A 7 -6.91 -6.03 -1.67
CA HIS A 7 -5.53 -5.60 -1.47
C HIS A 7 -5.49 -4.11 -1.14
N THR A 8 -4.82 -3.75 -0.06
CA THR A 8 -4.66 -2.34 0.34
C THR A 8 -3.24 -2.10 0.83
N ILE A 9 -2.76 -0.88 0.67
CA ILE A 9 -1.47 -0.46 1.22
C ILE A 9 -1.71 0.72 2.15
N ILE A 10 -1.10 0.68 3.33
CA ILE A 10 -1.10 1.77 4.30
C ILE A 10 0.33 2.27 4.41
N VAL A 11 0.52 3.59 4.34
CA VAL A 11 1.83 4.22 4.51
C VAL A 11 1.73 5.28 5.60
N THR A 12 2.67 5.27 6.53
CA THR A 12 2.72 6.20 7.66
C THR A 12 4.13 6.76 7.88
N ASP A 13 4.21 8.01 8.29
CA ASP A 13 5.47 8.66 8.69
C ASP A 13 5.19 9.83 9.66
N TRP A 14 6.16 10.20 10.47
CA TRP A 14 6.13 11.41 11.28
C TRP A 14 6.59 12.66 10.51
N ASP A 15 7.37 12.52 9.42
CA ASP A 15 7.82 13.62 8.56
C ASP A 15 6.83 13.89 7.42
N SER A 16 6.23 15.09 7.40
CA SER A 16 5.28 15.51 6.38
C SER A 16 5.90 15.56 4.98
N ARG A 17 7.22 15.71 4.86
CA ARG A 17 7.90 15.80 3.56
C ARG A 17 8.06 14.42 2.94
N ASP A 18 8.37 13.42 3.75
CA ASP A 18 8.61 12.07 3.26
C ASP A 18 7.28 11.38 2.92
N ILE A 19 6.23 11.60 3.71
CA ILE A 19 4.88 11.13 3.36
C ILE A 19 4.32 11.79 2.08
N GLU A 20 4.62 13.08 1.84
CA GLU A 20 4.22 13.77 0.61
C GLU A 20 4.93 13.18 -0.61
N LYS A 21 6.24 12.90 -0.50
CA LYS A 21 6.99 12.22 -1.55
C LYS A 21 6.52 10.78 -1.77
N ALA A 22 6.23 10.04 -0.71
CA ALA A 22 5.70 8.68 -0.79
C ALA A 22 4.34 8.66 -1.50
N ARG A 23 3.45 9.61 -1.18
CA ARG A 23 2.16 9.74 -1.89
C ARG A 23 2.36 10.13 -3.35
N ALA A 24 3.26 11.08 -3.64
CA ALA A 24 3.58 11.45 -5.02
C ALA A 24 4.11 10.26 -5.82
N LEU A 25 4.99 9.44 -5.23
CA LEU A 25 5.50 8.22 -5.82
C LEU A 25 4.39 7.19 -6.07
N ALA A 26 3.44 7.03 -5.13
CA ALA A 26 2.28 6.15 -5.34
C ALA A 26 1.46 6.59 -6.58
N LEU A 27 1.26 7.90 -6.76
CA LEU A 27 0.53 8.48 -7.88
C LEU A 27 1.24 8.32 -9.25
N GLU A 28 2.52 7.92 -9.28
CA GLU A 28 3.20 7.56 -10.52
C GLU A 28 2.75 6.20 -11.07
N TYR A 29 2.22 5.33 -10.22
CA TYR A 29 1.86 3.94 -10.55
C TYR A 29 0.37 3.64 -10.38
N ILE A 30 -0.31 4.38 -9.52
CA ILE A 30 -1.67 4.08 -9.06
C ILE A 30 -2.54 5.32 -9.27
N ASP A 31 -3.73 5.12 -9.84
CA ASP A 31 -4.68 6.20 -10.11
C ASP A 31 -5.07 6.93 -8.81
N GLU A 32 -5.17 8.26 -8.89
CA GLU A 32 -5.50 9.12 -7.76
C GLU A 32 -6.81 8.74 -7.07
N ILE A 33 -7.78 8.17 -7.80
CA ILE A 33 -9.04 7.72 -7.20
C ILE A 33 -8.85 6.64 -6.11
N LEU A 34 -7.75 5.90 -6.17
CA LEU A 34 -7.40 4.86 -5.19
C LEU A 34 -6.45 5.36 -4.10
N VAL A 35 -5.84 6.54 -4.26
CA VAL A 35 -4.87 7.09 -3.31
C VAL A 35 -5.50 8.21 -2.49
N THR A 36 -5.77 7.94 -1.22
CA THR A 36 -6.42 8.93 -0.35
C THR A 36 -5.56 10.19 -0.19
N PRO A 37 -6.17 11.33 0.19
CA PRO A 37 -5.42 12.43 0.78
C PRO A 37 -4.60 11.96 1.99
N ILE A 38 -3.60 12.76 2.36
CA ILE A 38 -2.83 12.54 3.58
C ILE A 38 -3.69 12.97 4.77
N PHE A 39 -3.92 12.04 5.69
CA PHE A 39 -4.56 12.28 6.97
C PHE A 39 -3.52 12.59 8.04
N TYR A 40 -3.87 13.52 8.93
CA TYR A 40 -3.06 13.84 10.10
C TYR A 40 -3.58 13.11 11.33
N GLY A 41 -2.67 12.49 12.07
CA GLY A 41 -2.95 11.71 13.27
C GLY A 41 -3.55 12.56 14.38
N TYR A 42 -4.57 12.02 15.04
CA TYR A 42 -5.29 12.72 16.11
C TYR A 42 -4.50 12.80 17.42
N VAL A 43 -3.76 11.73 17.76
CA VAL A 43 -3.10 11.57 19.08
C VAL A 43 -1.60 11.87 19.02
N ASN A 44 -0.93 11.52 17.91
CA ASN A 44 0.49 11.75 17.68
C ASN A 44 0.69 12.34 16.27
N PRO A 45 1.74 13.15 16.06
CA PRO A 45 2.05 13.72 14.74
C PRO A 45 2.55 12.60 13.82
N GLN A 46 1.58 11.93 13.19
CA GLN A 46 1.77 10.91 12.18
C GLN A 46 0.93 11.34 10.98
N TYR A 47 1.49 11.17 9.80
CA TYR A 47 0.84 11.41 8.54
C TYR A 47 0.62 10.06 7.88
N THR A 48 -0.58 9.84 7.36
CA THR A 48 -0.94 8.55 6.78
C THR A 48 -1.72 8.77 5.50
N PHE A 49 -1.44 7.97 4.47
CA PHE A 49 -2.36 7.80 3.35
C PHE A 49 -2.57 6.32 3.08
N PHE A 50 -3.65 6.03 2.35
CA PHE A 50 -4.05 4.69 2.00
C PHE A 50 -4.11 4.58 0.49
N ILE A 51 -3.65 3.44 -0.02
CA ILE A 51 -4.10 2.91 -1.30
C ILE A 51 -5.26 1.98 -0.96
N VAL A 52 -6.48 2.43 -1.25
CA VAL A 52 -7.71 1.69 -0.92
C VAL A 52 -7.81 0.40 -1.73
N PRO A 53 -8.65 -0.57 -1.31
CA PRO A 53 -8.94 -1.75 -2.11
C PRO A 53 -9.35 -1.40 -3.54
N ASP A 54 -8.56 -1.88 -4.49
CA ASP A 54 -8.75 -1.67 -5.93
C ASP A 54 -9.81 -2.58 -6.55
N GLY A 55 -10.28 -3.58 -5.80
CA GLY A 55 -11.29 -4.54 -6.26
C GLY A 55 -10.74 -5.58 -7.22
N SER A 56 -9.42 -5.82 -7.20
CA SER A 56 -8.76 -6.83 -8.02
C SER A 56 -9.42 -8.21 -7.88
N LYS A 57 -9.66 -8.84 -9.02
CA LYS A 57 -10.21 -10.20 -9.18
C LYS A 57 -9.20 -11.11 -9.85
N GLU A 58 -8.90 -12.23 -9.21
CA GLU A 58 -7.97 -13.20 -9.78
C GLU A 58 -8.48 -13.74 -11.13
N GLY A 59 -7.58 -13.74 -12.11
CA GLY A 59 -7.83 -14.15 -13.50
C GLY A 59 -8.40 -13.06 -14.42
N TRP A 60 -8.38 -11.79 -14.01
CA TRP A 60 -8.72 -10.63 -14.86
C TRP A 60 -7.44 -9.83 -15.15
N LEU A 61 -7.24 -9.45 -16.42
CA LEU A 61 -6.03 -8.75 -16.86
C LEU A 61 -5.80 -7.43 -16.10
N ASP A 62 -6.85 -6.68 -15.81
CA ASP A 62 -6.76 -5.42 -15.08
C ASP A 62 -6.27 -5.63 -13.63
N SER A 63 -6.53 -6.79 -13.04
CA SER A 63 -6.01 -7.17 -11.73
C SER A 63 -4.51 -7.43 -11.78
N ASP A 64 -4.02 -8.14 -12.80
CA ASP A 64 -2.58 -8.39 -12.99
C ASP A 64 -1.80 -7.07 -13.14
N ILE A 65 -2.42 -6.08 -13.80
CA ILE A 65 -1.87 -4.71 -13.92
C ILE A 65 -1.79 -4.07 -12.54
N MET A 66 -2.84 -4.14 -11.73
CA MET A 66 -2.84 -3.56 -10.40
C MET A 66 -1.84 -4.24 -9.45
N ASP A 67 -1.71 -5.56 -9.50
CA ASP A 67 -0.70 -6.30 -8.76
C ASP A 67 0.71 -5.83 -9.13
N THR A 68 0.95 -5.65 -10.43
CA THR A 68 2.21 -5.11 -10.94
C THR A 68 2.46 -3.69 -10.45
N ASN A 69 1.45 -2.81 -10.49
CA ASN A 69 1.58 -1.42 -10.05
C ASN A 69 1.85 -1.30 -8.54
N ARG A 70 1.16 -2.09 -7.71
CA ARG A 70 1.42 -2.15 -6.26
C ARG A 70 2.85 -2.64 -5.99
N ALA A 71 3.29 -3.69 -6.69
CA ALA A 71 4.64 -4.21 -6.56
C ALA A 71 5.71 -3.18 -6.98
N LEU A 72 5.50 -2.46 -8.09
CA LEU A 72 6.41 -1.40 -8.56
C LEU A 72 6.52 -0.26 -7.55
N PHE A 73 5.39 0.22 -7.04
CA PHE A 73 5.36 1.24 -6.00
C PHE A 73 6.17 0.81 -4.76
N LEU A 74 5.89 -0.37 -4.21
CA LEU A 74 6.57 -0.86 -3.01
C LEU A 74 8.06 -1.14 -3.26
N ASN A 75 8.45 -1.57 -4.47
CA ASN A 75 9.86 -1.69 -4.83
C ASN A 75 10.55 -0.33 -4.86
N LYS A 76 9.88 0.71 -5.36
CA LYS A 76 10.42 2.07 -5.33
C LYS A 76 10.49 2.64 -3.92
N MET A 77 9.51 2.37 -3.07
CA MET A 77 9.59 2.71 -1.65
C MET A 77 10.81 2.06 -1.01
N LYS A 78 11.04 0.78 -1.28
CA LYS A 78 12.21 0.03 -0.78
C LYS A 78 13.55 0.57 -1.29
N GLU A 79 13.62 1.03 -2.54
CA GLU A 79 14.82 1.62 -3.15
C GLU A 79 15.06 3.07 -2.74
N SER A 80 14.06 3.74 -2.16
CA SER A 80 14.13 5.14 -1.79
C SER A 80 14.76 5.36 -0.42
N ASP A 81 15.29 6.57 -0.18
CA ASP A 81 15.75 7.01 1.14
C ASP A 81 14.60 7.53 2.03
N LEU A 82 13.34 7.24 1.69
CA LEU A 82 12.18 7.67 2.48
C LEU A 82 12.11 6.86 3.76
N CYS A 83 11.90 7.53 4.89
CA CYS A 83 11.83 6.86 6.19
C CYS A 83 10.47 6.20 6.48
N CYS A 84 9.51 6.31 5.56
CA CYS A 84 8.14 5.88 5.78
C CYS A 84 8.02 4.39 6.10
N ASP A 85 7.11 4.07 7.01
CA ASP A 85 6.69 2.70 7.26
C ASP A 85 5.48 2.39 6.39
N TYR A 86 5.40 1.15 5.89
CA TYR A 86 4.27 0.72 5.08
C TYR A 86 3.91 -0.74 5.37
N VAL A 87 2.67 -1.08 5.04
CA VAL A 87 2.18 -2.46 5.02
C VAL A 87 1.23 -2.67 3.85
N GLU A 88 1.43 -3.75 3.11
CA GLU A 88 0.47 -4.30 2.16
C GLU A 88 -0.34 -5.39 2.85
N LEU A 89 -1.66 -5.21 2.86
CA LEU A 89 -2.60 -6.12 3.48
C LEU A 89 -3.48 -6.76 2.41
N GLN A 90 -3.72 -8.05 2.61
CA GLN A 90 -4.74 -8.81 1.92
C GLN A 90 -5.81 -9.22 2.93
N PHE A 91 -7.10 -9.04 2.61
CA PHE A 91 -8.18 -9.43 3.51
C PHE A 91 -9.52 -9.64 2.79
N GLY A 92 -10.44 -10.36 3.45
CA GLY A 92 -11.82 -10.55 3.00
C GLY A 92 -11.95 -11.23 1.65
N GLY A 93 -12.96 -10.82 0.87
CA GLY A 93 -13.26 -11.41 -0.43
C GLY A 93 -14.18 -12.64 -0.39
N ASP A 94 -14.18 -13.41 -1.47
CA ASP A 94 -15.14 -14.52 -1.65
C ASP A 94 -14.77 -15.79 -0.85
N PHE A 95 -13.56 -15.86 -0.30
CA PHE A 95 -13.08 -16.99 0.51
C PHE A 95 -13.10 -16.74 2.03
N GLY A 96 -13.62 -15.59 2.48
CA GLY A 96 -13.77 -15.31 3.90
C GLY A 96 -12.44 -15.07 4.66
N SER A 97 -12.45 -15.30 5.97
CA SER A 97 -11.34 -14.94 6.88
C SER A 97 -10.05 -15.74 6.66
N GLU A 98 -10.07 -16.81 5.87
CA GLU A 98 -8.93 -17.72 5.66
C GLU A 98 -7.78 -17.09 4.85
N LEU A 99 -8.00 -15.91 4.26
CA LEU A 99 -7.03 -15.22 3.39
C LEU A 99 -6.56 -13.87 3.92
N THR A 100 -6.79 -13.55 5.19
CA THR A 100 -6.27 -12.31 5.79
C THR A 100 -4.79 -12.45 6.12
N GLN A 101 -3.94 -11.66 5.47
CA GLN A 101 -2.49 -11.74 5.63
C GLN A 101 -1.79 -10.41 5.35
N ILE A 102 -0.61 -10.24 5.94
CA ILE A 102 0.37 -9.22 5.56
C ILE A 102 1.18 -9.78 4.40
N LEU A 103 1.16 -9.11 3.25
CA LEU A 103 1.92 -9.53 2.07
C LEU A 103 3.35 -8.97 2.09
N ARG A 104 3.49 -7.69 2.45
CA ARG A 104 4.76 -6.95 2.50
C ARG A 104 4.68 -5.88 3.59
N HIS A 105 5.81 -5.55 4.20
CA HIS A 105 5.92 -4.39 5.09
C HIS A 105 7.33 -3.80 5.10
N GLY A 106 7.44 -2.55 5.52
CA GLY A 106 8.69 -1.79 5.52
C GLY A 106 9.82 -2.44 6.32
N ASP A 107 9.53 -3.07 7.47
CA ASP A 107 10.57 -3.62 8.35
C ASP A 107 11.32 -4.80 7.73
N SER A 108 10.62 -5.70 7.02
CA SER A 108 11.25 -6.82 6.30
C SER A 108 11.91 -6.37 4.99
N ASP A 109 11.37 -5.32 4.36
CA ASP A 109 11.82 -4.88 3.04
C ASP A 109 13.02 -3.93 3.11
N LEU A 110 13.12 -3.09 4.15
CA LEU A 110 14.14 -2.05 4.31
C LEU A 110 15.35 -2.49 5.15
N ASN A 111 15.37 -3.73 5.68
CA ASN A 111 16.38 -4.17 6.64
C ASN A 111 16.62 -3.13 7.77
N LYS A 112 15.55 -2.52 8.28
CA LYS A 112 15.66 -1.68 9.49
C LYS A 112 15.96 -2.63 10.65
N ILE A 113 17.24 -2.82 10.96
CA ILE A 113 17.68 -3.47 12.19
C ILE A 113 17.45 -2.45 13.31
N ASP A 114 16.64 -2.82 14.30
CA ASP A 114 16.42 -2.07 15.55
C ASP A 114 17.72 -1.63 16.23
#